data_AF-A0A3A0CXF3-F1
#
_entry.id   AF-A0A3A0CXF3-F1
#
_cell.length_a   1.000
_cell.length_b   1.000
_cell.length_c   1.000
_cell.angle_alpha   90.00
_cell.angle_beta   90.00
_cell.angle_gamma   90.00
#
_symmetry.space_group_name_H-M   'P 1'
#
loop_
_entity.id
_entity.type
_entity.pdbx_description
1 polymer ?
#
loop_
_entity_poly.entity_id
_entity_poly.type
_entity_poly.pdbx_seq_one_letter_code
_entity_poly.pdbx_strand_id
1 'polypeptide(L)'
;MLHVTGWRFILTGSVAALLAAADFGGGSIAAGPASAAPTPRQHDVDYLAFQPAGDSPTPVSDAEAELRAPATPTVADLRKLTPEEIQRIRFFELRAFRLTTDRPDSVVVKIPRKAIDDFLADVEGEEGWRGDAARREFRKLTPPQKLHIMARERGDKYLDRLEIQSDPEVFAEFRKHVMPMVLRGCATTGCHSPSYPDDVRFGLYKDPKKLPPTTYANFIMLNELTMDGQPVINRVQPENSLLLTFMLPEKEVKPTMRHPGKVAIRPVFQSRGAPAFKRIEKWIASLRQPAPDYGVSFLGSTPTSRPAEEPASE
;
A
#
# COMPACT_ATOMS: atom_id res chain seq x y z
N MET A 1 9.21 -20.85 36.28
CA MET A 1 8.26 -19.73 36.44
C MET A 1 9.02 -18.44 36.13
N LEU A 2 8.88 -17.92 34.91
CA LEU A 2 9.55 -16.69 34.47
C LEU A 2 8.51 -15.56 34.52
N HIS A 3 8.76 -14.58 35.40
CA HIS A 3 7.94 -13.38 35.51
C HIS A 3 8.13 -12.49 34.28
N VAL A 4 7.06 -12.28 33.52
CA VAL A 4 7.00 -11.26 32.47
C VAL A 4 6.64 -9.93 33.15
N THR A 5 7.63 -9.05 33.29
CA THR A 5 7.43 -7.66 33.73
C THR A 5 6.84 -6.84 32.58
N GLY A 6 5.57 -6.44 32.75
CA GLY A 6 4.88 -5.55 31.82
C GLY A 6 5.47 -4.14 31.81
N TRP A 7 5.82 -3.65 30.63
CA TRP A 7 6.21 -2.26 30.41
C TRP A 7 4.95 -1.40 30.26
N ARG A 8 4.65 -0.58 31.27
CA ARG A 8 3.73 0.55 31.16
C ARG A 8 4.52 1.76 30.65
N PHE A 9 4.36 2.11 29.37
CA PHE A 9 4.76 3.43 28.87
C PHE A 9 3.75 4.46 29.38
N ILE A 10 4.18 5.32 30.30
CA ILE A 10 3.43 6.51 30.72
C ILE A 10 3.77 7.62 29.72
N LEU A 11 2.89 7.85 28.74
CA LEU A 11 2.96 8.99 27.82
C LEU A 11 2.15 10.14 28.42
N THR A 12 2.75 10.94 29.31
CA THR A 12 2.21 12.22 29.75
C THR A 12 2.60 13.32 28.77
N GLY A 13 2.03 13.28 27.56
CA GLY A 13 2.06 14.39 26.61
C GLY A 13 0.71 15.08 26.62
N SER A 14 0.57 16.17 27.39
CA SER A 14 -0.72 16.85 27.56
C SER A 14 -1.20 17.42 26.21
N VAL A 15 -2.38 16.98 25.74
CA VAL A 15 -3.05 17.44 24.49
C VAL A 15 -3.21 18.97 24.47
N ALA A 16 -3.21 19.61 25.64
CA ALA A 16 -3.24 21.07 25.78
C ALA A 16 -2.04 21.78 25.12
N ALA A 17 -0.85 21.16 25.07
CA ALA A 17 0.33 21.76 24.44
C ALA A 17 0.23 21.79 22.90
N LEU A 18 -0.56 20.87 22.30
CA LEU A 18 -0.73 20.77 20.85
C LEU A 18 -1.62 21.88 20.27
N LEU A 19 -2.59 22.38 21.05
CA LEU A 19 -3.54 23.38 20.58
C LEU A 19 -2.96 24.80 20.56
N ALA A 20 -1.79 25.03 21.17
CA ALA A 20 -1.17 26.35 21.28
C ALA A 20 -0.18 26.70 20.15
N ALA A 21 0.15 25.79 19.22
CA ALA A 21 1.31 25.94 18.32
C ALA A 21 0.98 26.20 16.83
N ALA A 22 -0.20 26.75 16.50
CA ALA A 22 -0.60 27.01 15.12
C ALA A 22 -0.51 28.51 14.76
N ASP A 23 0.69 29.08 14.77
CA ASP A 23 1.00 30.38 14.15
C ASP A 23 2.09 30.16 13.08
N PHE A 24 1.68 29.98 11.82
CA PHE A 24 2.60 29.88 10.68
C PHE A 24 2.65 31.22 9.95
N GLY A 25 3.77 31.94 10.15
CA GLY A 25 4.10 33.16 9.42
C GLY A 25 4.20 32.93 7.91
N GLY A 26 3.45 33.74 7.16
CA GLY A 26 3.46 33.75 5.70
C GLY A 26 4.75 34.35 5.14
N GLY A 27 5.67 33.50 4.71
CA GLY A 27 6.81 33.87 3.88
C GLY A 27 6.40 33.91 2.40
N SER A 28 6.31 35.11 1.83
CA SER A 28 6.13 35.35 0.40
C SER A 28 7.40 34.98 -0.36
N ILE A 29 7.32 34.05 -1.31
CA ILE A 29 8.44 33.67 -2.19
C ILE A 29 8.15 34.23 -3.58
N ALA A 30 9.06 35.08 -4.06
CA ALA A 30 9.01 35.70 -5.37
C ALA A 30 9.21 34.66 -6.50
N ALA A 31 8.41 34.80 -7.56
CA ALA A 31 8.45 33.97 -8.75
C ALA A 31 9.61 34.39 -9.69
N GLY A 32 10.44 33.43 -10.10
CA GLY A 32 11.44 33.59 -11.16
C GLY A 32 10.86 33.26 -12.56
N PRO A 33 11.46 33.77 -13.64
CA PRO A 33 10.90 33.68 -14.99
C PRO A 33 11.03 32.28 -15.61
N ALA A 34 10.02 31.91 -16.40
CA ALA A 34 9.85 30.65 -17.08
C ALA A 34 10.87 30.45 -18.23
N SER A 35 11.50 29.28 -18.26
CA SER A 35 12.35 28.82 -19.36
C SER A 35 11.53 28.03 -20.38
N ALA A 36 11.68 28.36 -21.66
CA ALA A 36 10.94 27.79 -22.78
C ALA A 36 11.33 26.33 -23.05
N ALA A 37 10.33 25.50 -23.34
CA ALA A 37 10.48 24.07 -23.67
C ALA A 37 10.85 23.87 -25.15
N PRO A 38 11.70 22.87 -25.48
CA PRO A 38 11.99 22.49 -26.85
C PRO A 38 10.90 21.60 -27.46
N THR A 39 10.62 21.85 -28.74
CA THR A 39 9.67 21.13 -29.61
C THR A 39 10.12 19.69 -29.88
N PRO A 40 9.22 18.69 -29.89
CA PRO A 40 9.59 17.31 -30.26
C PRO A 40 9.69 17.15 -31.79
N ARG A 41 10.80 16.55 -32.25
CA ARG A 41 10.96 16.04 -33.63
C ARG A 41 10.06 14.83 -33.83
N GLN A 42 9.19 14.89 -34.84
CA GLN A 42 8.49 13.74 -35.39
C GLN A 42 9.48 12.90 -36.21
N HIS A 43 9.61 11.62 -35.87
CA HIS A 43 10.25 10.62 -36.71
C HIS A 43 9.14 9.77 -37.32
N ASP A 44 8.94 9.94 -38.63
CA ASP A 44 8.15 9.03 -39.45
C ASP A 44 8.90 7.69 -39.55
N VAL A 45 8.21 6.61 -39.22
CA VAL A 45 8.67 5.23 -39.44
C VAL A 45 7.71 4.55 -40.40
N ASP A 46 8.18 4.36 -41.63
CA ASP A 46 7.54 3.55 -42.66
C ASP A 46 7.45 2.09 -42.20
N TYR A 47 6.21 1.60 -42.06
CA TYR A 47 5.92 0.18 -41.85
C TYR A 47 5.86 -0.53 -43.20
N LEU A 48 6.93 -1.26 -43.53
CA LEU A 48 6.91 -2.26 -44.59
C LEU A 48 6.07 -3.47 -44.14
N ALA A 49 5.00 -3.73 -44.88
CA ALA A 49 4.12 -4.88 -44.71
C ALA A 49 4.85 -6.18 -45.07
N PHE A 50 4.90 -7.12 -44.12
CA PHE A 50 5.35 -8.50 -44.32
C PHE A 50 4.11 -9.40 -44.46
N GLN A 51 3.89 -9.96 -45.65
CA GLN A 51 2.92 -11.04 -45.85
C GLN A 51 3.65 -12.39 -45.72
N PRO A 52 3.29 -13.27 -44.77
CA PRO A 52 3.69 -14.67 -44.86
C PRO A 52 2.72 -15.46 -45.73
N ALA A 53 3.30 -16.26 -46.63
CA ALA A 53 2.64 -17.25 -47.47
C ALA A 53 2.01 -18.37 -46.61
N GLY A 54 0.88 -18.87 -47.08
CA GLY A 54 0.07 -19.87 -46.39
C GLY A 54 0.64 -21.28 -46.48
N ASP A 55 0.53 -21.99 -45.36
CA ASP A 55 0.46 -23.44 -45.31
C ASP A 55 -0.88 -23.82 -44.69
N SER A 56 -1.62 -24.68 -45.39
CA SER A 56 -2.91 -25.21 -44.92
C SER A 56 -2.68 -26.30 -43.88
N PRO A 57 -3.29 -26.24 -42.68
CA PRO A 57 -3.18 -27.29 -41.70
C PRO A 57 -4.05 -28.50 -42.09
N THR A 58 -3.48 -29.69 -41.94
CA THR A 58 -4.17 -30.98 -42.00
C THR A 58 -5.24 -31.09 -40.91
N PRO A 59 -6.40 -31.73 -41.19
CA PRO A 59 -7.44 -31.97 -40.21
C PRO A 59 -7.00 -33.07 -39.23
N VAL A 60 -6.69 -32.68 -38.01
CA VAL A 60 -6.52 -33.59 -36.86
C VAL A 60 -7.90 -33.94 -36.31
N SER A 61 -8.13 -35.24 -36.06
CA SER A 61 -9.41 -35.83 -35.68
C SER A 61 -9.93 -35.37 -34.31
N ASP A 62 -11.23 -35.09 -34.23
CA ASP A 62 -11.97 -34.51 -33.09
C ASP A 62 -12.15 -35.41 -31.84
N ALA A 63 -11.41 -36.52 -31.69
CA ALA A 63 -11.71 -37.53 -30.68
C ALA A 63 -10.85 -37.50 -29.38
N GLU A 64 -9.84 -36.62 -29.28
CA GLU A 64 -8.95 -36.53 -28.10
C GLU A 64 -8.97 -35.14 -27.41
N ALA A 65 -9.99 -34.31 -27.67
CA ALA A 65 -10.00 -32.90 -27.26
C ALA A 65 -10.69 -32.59 -25.90
N GLU A 66 -11.01 -33.57 -25.06
CA GLU A 66 -11.86 -33.35 -23.87
C GLU A 66 -11.22 -33.65 -22.50
N LEU A 67 -9.89 -33.73 -22.42
CA LEU A 67 -9.15 -33.53 -21.17
C LEU A 67 -8.48 -32.16 -21.19
N ARG A 68 -9.28 -31.11 -21.34
CA ARG A 68 -8.80 -29.73 -21.31
C ARG A 68 -8.44 -29.40 -19.86
N ALA A 69 -7.14 -29.26 -19.60
CA ALA A 69 -6.62 -28.77 -18.32
C ALA A 69 -7.43 -27.55 -17.86
N PRO A 70 -7.70 -27.41 -16.55
CA PRO A 70 -8.48 -26.29 -16.03
C PRO A 70 -7.91 -24.98 -16.57
N ALA A 71 -8.77 -24.12 -17.11
CA ALA A 71 -8.34 -22.86 -17.70
C ALA A 71 -7.57 -22.05 -16.66
N THR A 72 -6.35 -21.62 -17.00
CA THR A 72 -5.54 -20.75 -16.15
C THR A 72 -6.34 -19.50 -15.82
N PRO A 73 -6.47 -19.12 -14.53
CA PRO A 73 -7.23 -17.95 -14.14
C PRO A 73 -6.70 -16.71 -14.87
N THR A 74 -7.63 -15.91 -15.37
CA THR A 74 -7.32 -14.65 -16.05
C THR A 74 -7.20 -13.51 -15.04
N VAL A 75 -6.68 -12.35 -15.47
CA VAL A 75 -6.65 -11.12 -14.67
C VAL A 75 -8.04 -10.74 -14.13
N ALA A 76 -9.09 -11.07 -14.88
CA ALA A 76 -10.48 -10.77 -14.51
C ALA A 76 -10.94 -11.62 -13.31
N ASP A 77 -10.34 -12.78 -13.12
CA ASP A 77 -10.68 -13.73 -12.05
C ASP A 77 -9.95 -13.40 -10.74
N LEU A 78 -8.92 -12.55 -10.80
CA LEU A 78 -8.24 -12.07 -9.60
C LEU A 78 -9.16 -11.10 -8.83
N ARG A 79 -9.55 -11.48 -7.61
CA ARG A 79 -10.35 -10.66 -6.68
C ARG A 79 -9.80 -9.24 -6.62
N LYS A 80 -10.64 -8.22 -6.80
CA LYS A 80 -10.24 -6.83 -6.58
C LYS A 80 -10.62 -6.40 -5.17
N LEU A 81 -9.86 -5.47 -4.59
CA LEU A 81 -10.25 -4.86 -3.32
C LEU A 81 -11.50 -4.00 -3.48
N THR A 82 -12.37 -4.09 -2.49
CA THR A 82 -13.54 -3.22 -2.32
C THR A 82 -13.12 -1.83 -1.81
N PRO A 83 -13.96 -0.79 -1.99
CA PRO A 83 -13.71 0.53 -1.41
C PRO A 83 -13.47 0.50 0.11
N GLU A 84 -14.22 -0.32 0.85
CA GLU A 84 -14.16 -0.44 2.30
C GLU A 84 -12.81 -1.03 2.76
N GLU A 85 -12.31 -2.03 2.02
CA GLU A 85 -11.00 -2.62 2.26
C GLU A 85 -9.88 -1.61 2.00
N ILE A 86 -9.97 -0.85 0.90
CA ILE A 86 -9.01 0.22 0.59
C ILE A 86 -9.04 1.28 1.68
N GLN A 87 -10.23 1.65 2.17
CA GLN A 87 -10.40 2.60 3.27
C GLN A 87 -9.70 2.15 4.55
N ARG A 88 -9.86 0.87 4.94
CA ARG A 88 -9.17 0.29 6.09
C ARG A 88 -7.66 0.29 5.92
N ILE A 89 -7.17 -0.08 4.74
CA ILE A 89 -5.73 -0.09 4.44
C ILE A 89 -5.15 1.33 4.52
N ARG A 90 -5.82 2.32 3.92
CA ARG A 90 -5.43 3.74 4.02
C ARG A 90 -5.36 4.21 5.45
N PHE A 91 -6.40 3.92 6.24
CA PHE A 91 -6.50 4.36 7.61
C PHE A 91 -5.37 3.81 8.48
N PHE A 92 -5.09 2.52 8.39
CA PHE A 92 -4.07 1.90 9.21
C PHE A 92 -2.63 2.29 8.86
N GLU A 93 -2.41 2.87 7.68
CA GLU A 93 -1.11 3.43 7.27
C GLU A 93 -1.07 4.97 7.34
N LEU A 94 -2.00 5.60 8.06
CA LEU A 94 -1.87 7.00 8.41
C LEU A 94 -0.66 7.23 9.31
N ARG A 95 -0.05 8.40 9.18
CA ARG A 95 1.08 8.90 9.97
C ARG A 95 0.81 8.84 11.47
N ALA A 96 -0.44 9.05 11.89
CA ALA A 96 -0.90 8.89 13.28
C ALA A 96 -0.56 7.52 13.89
N PHE A 97 -0.48 6.46 13.09
CA PHE A 97 -0.11 5.11 13.54
C PHE A 97 1.35 4.75 13.32
N ARG A 98 2.09 5.54 12.53
CA ARG A 98 3.44 5.19 12.06
C ARG A 98 4.52 5.98 12.77
N LEU A 99 4.22 7.23 13.14
CA LEU A 99 5.20 8.18 13.67
C LEU A 99 4.64 8.88 14.91
N THR A 100 5.49 9.10 15.91
CA THR A 100 5.19 9.99 17.02
C THR A 100 5.35 11.44 16.55
N THR A 101 4.30 11.99 15.94
CA THR A 101 4.30 13.34 15.37
C THR A 101 2.90 13.94 15.39
N ASP A 102 2.84 15.27 15.47
CA ASP A 102 1.59 16.04 15.40
C ASP A 102 1.24 16.47 13.98
N ARG A 103 2.16 16.26 13.03
CA ARG A 103 1.92 16.55 11.62
C ARG A 103 0.98 15.48 11.04
N PRO A 104 -0.19 15.84 10.49
CA PRO A 104 -1.06 14.89 9.79
C PRO A 104 -0.49 14.51 8.41
N ASP A 105 -1.03 13.44 7.82
CA ASP A 105 -0.89 13.24 6.37
C ASP A 105 -1.65 14.31 5.60
N SER A 106 -1.14 14.68 4.42
CA SER A 106 -1.81 15.57 3.46
C SER A 106 -2.89 14.83 2.65
N VAL A 107 -3.83 14.16 3.33
CA VAL A 107 -4.95 13.45 2.67
C VAL A 107 -6.16 14.35 2.50
N VAL A 108 -6.98 14.08 1.49
CA VAL A 108 -8.36 14.57 1.39
C VAL A 108 -9.24 13.59 2.16
N VAL A 109 -9.99 14.09 3.14
CA VAL A 109 -10.88 13.27 3.98
C VAL A 109 -12.21 13.98 4.19
N LYS A 110 -13.28 13.20 4.15
CA LYS A 110 -14.62 13.63 4.56
C LYS A 110 -14.94 12.99 5.91
N ILE A 111 -15.21 13.84 6.89
CA ILE A 111 -15.60 13.42 8.25
C ILE A 111 -17.00 13.96 8.51
N PRO A 112 -18.02 13.11 8.64
CA PRO A 112 -19.37 13.54 9.00
C PRO A 112 -19.36 14.29 10.33
N ARG A 113 -20.18 15.34 10.44
CA ARG A 113 -20.31 16.12 11.68
C ARG A 113 -20.64 15.24 12.88
N LYS A 114 -21.52 14.24 12.70
CA LYS A 114 -21.86 13.28 13.75
C LYS A 114 -20.63 12.51 14.26
N ALA A 115 -19.69 12.12 13.40
CA ALA A 115 -18.48 11.44 13.84
C ALA A 115 -17.58 12.35 14.70
N ILE A 116 -17.52 13.65 14.37
CA ILE A 116 -16.82 14.66 15.18
C ILE A 116 -17.49 14.84 16.54
N ASP A 117 -18.83 14.97 16.55
CA ASP A 117 -19.59 15.18 17.79
C ASP A 117 -19.50 13.96 18.71
N ASP A 118 -19.62 12.75 18.15
CA ASP A 118 -19.47 11.49 18.88
C ASP A 118 -18.03 11.35 19.43
N PHE A 119 -17.00 11.70 18.64
CA PHE A 119 -15.62 11.71 19.13
C PHE A 119 -15.41 12.68 20.29
N LEU A 120 -15.93 13.91 20.20
CA LEU A 120 -15.78 14.90 21.25
C LEU A 120 -16.51 14.51 22.55
N ALA A 121 -17.64 13.83 22.44
CA ALA A 121 -18.33 13.25 23.60
C ALA A 121 -17.51 12.09 24.21
N ASP A 122 -16.87 11.27 23.38
CA ASP A 122 -16.09 10.11 23.80
C ASP A 122 -14.80 10.46 24.54
N VAL A 123 -14.18 11.61 24.25
CA VAL A 123 -12.98 12.14 24.94
C VAL A 123 -13.31 13.09 26.09
N GLU A 124 -14.58 13.35 26.36
CA GLU A 124 -15.00 14.34 27.33
C GLU A 124 -14.53 13.97 28.75
N GLY A 125 -13.87 14.92 29.43
CA GLY A 125 -13.35 14.73 30.78
C GLY A 125 -11.92 14.18 30.86
N GLU A 126 -11.40 13.63 29.76
CA GLU A 126 -10.00 13.20 29.66
C GLU A 126 -9.02 14.38 29.76
N GLU A 127 -7.80 14.11 30.21
CA GLU A 127 -6.77 15.14 30.31
C GLU A 127 -6.53 15.81 28.94
N GLY A 128 -6.59 17.14 28.90
CA GLY A 128 -6.47 17.92 27.66
C GLY A 128 -7.76 18.06 26.84
N TRP A 129 -8.84 17.37 27.22
CA TRP A 129 -10.17 17.47 26.61
C TRP A 129 -11.24 18.05 27.56
N ARG A 130 -10.82 18.49 28.75
CA ARG A 130 -11.71 19.11 29.74
C ARG A 130 -12.15 20.51 29.31
N GLY A 131 -13.46 20.75 29.41
CA GLY A 131 -14.08 22.05 29.20
C GLY A 131 -14.28 22.41 27.72
N ASP A 132 -15.01 23.50 27.49
CA ASP A 132 -15.44 23.89 26.15
C ASP A 132 -14.31 24.41 25.25
N ALA A 133 -13.20 24.87 25.83
CA ALA A 133 -12.09 25.43 25.07
C ALA A 133 -11.48 24.38 24.13
N ALA A 134 -11.14 23.19 24.64
CA ALA A 134 -10.56 22.11 23.84
C ALA A 134 -11.51 21.66 22.70
N ARG A 135 -12.81 21.55 23.00
CA ARG A 135 -13.85 21.22 22.01
C ARG A 135 -13.92 22.26 20.89
N ARG A 136 -13.88 23.55 21.24
CA ARG A 136 -13.88 24.65 20.25
C ARG A 136 -12.63 24.63 19.39
N GLU A 137 -11.46 24.42 19.98
CA GLU A 137 -10.20 24.36 19.21
C GLU A 137 -10.18 23.15 18.26
N PHE A 138 -10.58 21.96 18.71
CA PHE A 138 -10.67 20.80 17.84
C PHE A 138 -11.60 21.04 16.64
N ARG A 139 -12.72 21.73 16.84
CA ARG A 139 -13.66 22.05 15.75
C ARG A 139 -13.06 22.95 14.68
N LYS A 140 -12.10 23.81 15.01
CA LYS A 140 -11.40 24.69 14.05
C LYS A 140 -10.38 23.95 13.19
N LEU A 141 -9.90 22.79 13.64
CA LEU A 141 -8.89 22.02 12.91
C LEU A 141 -9.37 21.62 11.51
N THR A 142 -8.43 21.47 10.59
CA THR A 142 -8.70 20.95 9.25
C THR A 142 -9.14 19.48 9.32
N PRO A 143 -9.87 18.96 8.31
CA PRO A 143 -10.27 17.55 8.30
C PRO A 143 -9.10 16.55 8.48
N PRO A 144 -7.92 16.73 7.86
CA PRO A 144 -6.79 15.81 8.08
C PRO A 144 -6.22 15.87 9.50
N GLN A 145 -6.19 17.06 10.12
CA GLN A 145 -5.78 17.21 11.53
C GLN A 145 -6.78 16.50 12.46
N LYS A 146 -8.08 16.66 12.21
CA LYS A 146 -9.13 15.94 12.97
C LYS A 146 -8.96 14.43 12.83
N LEU A 147 -8.80 13.92 11.60
CA LEU A 147 -8.54 12.50 11.34
C LEU A 147 -7.31 12.00 12.11
N HIS A 148 -6.19 12.74 12.06
CA HIS A 148 -4.95 12.37 12.74
C HIS A 148 -5.13 12.24 14.26
N ILE A 149 -5.80 13.21 14.87
CA ILE A 149 -6.10 13.18 16.31
C ILE A 149 -7.09 12.04 16.62
N MET A 150 -8.19 11.91 15.88
CA MET A 150 -9.17 10.84 16.09
C MET A 150 -8.51 9.45 16.02
N ALA A 151 -7.64 9.22 15.03
CA ALA A 151 -6.90 7.97 14.87
C ALA A 151 -5.93 7.72 16.03
N ARG A 152 -5.22 8.76 16.49
CA ARG A 152 -4.27 8.65 17.60
C ARG A 152 -4.97 8.37 18.94
N GLU A 153 -6.04 9.09 19.24
CA GLU A 153 -6.71 9.02 20.55
C GLU A 153 -7.64 7.79 20.67
N ARG A 154 -8.18 7.28 19.55
CA ARG A 154 -9.24 6.26 19.56
C ARG A 154 -9.04 5.09 18.60
N GLY A 155 -7.88 4.99 17.96
CA GLY A 155 -7.60 3.90 17.04
C GLY A 155 -8.59 3.87 15.87
N ASP A 156 -9.13 2.69 15.59
CA ASP A 156 -10.03 2.42 14.46
C ASP A 156 -11.53 2.59 14.76
N LYS A 157 -11.91 3.01 15.97
CA LYS A 157 -13.31 3.16 16.41
C LYS A 157 -14.19 3.97 15.43
N TYR A 158 -13.62 4.95 14.73
CA TYR A 158 -14.35 5.84 13.82
C TYR A 158 -14.12 5.53 12.33
N LEU A 159 -13.36 4.48 12.00
CA LEU A 159 -12.99 4.14 10.63
C LEU A 159 -14.19 4.01 9.70
N ASP A 160 -15.23 3.29 10.12
CA ASP A 160 -16.40 3.00 9.27
C ASP A 160 -17.30 4.23 9.05
N ARG A 161 -16.98 5.37 9.66
CA ARG A 161 -17.75 6.62 9.58
C ARG A 161 -17.04 7.72 8.79
N LEU A 162 -15.84 7.47 8.27
CA LEU A 162 -15.03 8.46 7.56
C LEU A 162 -14.64 7.96 6.16
N GLU A 163 -14.36 8.89 5.27
CA GLU A 163 -13.99 8.62 3.88
C GLU A 163 -12.66 9.30 3.54
N ILE A 164 -11.62 8.51 3.26
CA ILE A 164 -10.27 8.98 2.92
C ILE A 164 -10.15 8.93 1.40
N GLN A 165 -10.29 10.08 0.76
CA GLN A 165 -10.45 10.17 -0.68
C GLN A 165 -9.13 10.13 -1.45
N SER A 166 -8.02 10.51 -0.81
CA SER A 166 -6.68 10.47 -1.40
C SER A 166 -5.73 9.54 -0.64
N ASP A 167 -4.65 9.12 -1.30
CA ASP A 167 -3.67 8.21 -0.71
C ASP A 167 -2.86 8.89 0.43
N PRO A 168 -2.65 8.22 1.58
CA PRO A 168 -1.63 8.59 2.55
C PRO A 168 -0.23 8.65 1.92
N GLU A 169 0.72 9.34 2.56
CA GLU A 169 2.06 9.56 2.01
C GLU A 169 2.75 8.25 1.55
N VAL A 170 2.64 7.19 2.34
CA VAL A 170 3.27 5.89 2.02
C VAL A 170 2.66 5.23 0.78
N PHE A 171 1.38 5.42 0.52
CA PHE A 171 0.72 4.88 -0.67
C PHE A 171 0.92 5.76 -1.90
N ALA A 172 1.03 7.08 -1.71
CA ALA A 172 1.48 7.98 -2.77
C ALA A 172 2.89 7.61 -3.25
N GLU A 173 3.82 7.35 -2.32
CA GLU A 173 5.18 6.89 -2.62
C GLU A 173 5.17 5.50 -3.27
N PHE A 174 4.38 4.57 -2.73
CA PHE A 174 4.24 3.22 -3.28
C PHE A 174 3.77 3.25 -4.74
N ARG A 175 2.68 3.96 -5.03
CA ARG A 175 2.10 4.05 -6.38
C ARG A 175 3.04 4.73 -7.38
N LYS A 176 3.75 5.77 -6.94
CA LYS A 176 4.60 6.59 -7.81
C LYS A 176 5.98 5.97 -8.06
N HIS A 177 6.59 5.35 -7.06
CA HIS A 177 8.00 4.98 -7.10
C HIS A 177 8.28 3.50 -6.88
N VAL A 178 7.53 2.82 -6.00
CA VAL A 178 7.78 1.41 -5.68
C VAL A 178 7.12 0.50 -6.73
N MET A 179 5.81 0.66 -6.93
CA MET A 179 5.01 -0.18 -7.83
C MET A 179 5.60 -0.29 -9.25
N PRO A 180 6.05 0.80 -9.90
CA PRO A 180 6.65 0.67 -11.23
C PRO A 180 7.89 -0.22 -11.27
N MET A 181 8.69 -0.25 -10.20
CA MET A 181 9.87 -1.11 -10.10
C MET A 181 9.45 -2.57 -9.90
N VAL A 182 8.46 -2.81 -9.03
CA VAL A 182 7.90 -4.15 -8.81
C VAL A 182 7.30 -4.70 -10.11
N LEU A 183 6.48 -3.92 -10.81
CA LEU A 183 5.85 -4.39 -12.05
C LEU A 183 6.88 -4.67 -13.16
N ARG A 184 7.98 -3.93 -13.19
CA ARG A 184 9.08 -4.15 -14.14
C ARG A 184 9.90 -5.39 -13.79
N GLY A 185 10.18 -5.61 -12.50
CA GLY A 185 11.09 -6.66 -12.04
C GLY A 185 10.41 -8.02 -11.79
N CYS A 186 9.16 -8.00 -11.32
CA CYS A 186 8.48 -9.20 -10.81
C CYS A 186 7.31 -9.63 -11.69
N ALA A 187 6.53 -8.68 -12.20
CA ALA A 187 5.28 -9.00 -12.87
C ALA A 187 5.44 -9.42 -14.34
N THR A 188 6.64 -9.68 -14.87
CA THR A 188 6.88 -10.02 -16.29
C THR A 188 6.12 -11.27 -16.73
N THR A 189 5.87 -11.39 -18.04
CA THR A 189 5.28 -12.60 -18.62
C THR A 189 6.16 -13.81 -18.27
N GLY A 190 5.57 -14.85 -17.67
CA GLY A 190 6.28 -16.05 -17.23
C GLY A 190 6.86 -15.99 -15.81
N CYS A 191 6.69 -14.87 -15.09
CA CYS A 191 7.00 -14.77 -13.66
C CYS A 191 5.69 -14.56 -12.88
N HIS A 192 5.46 -13.37 -12.34
CA HIS A 192 4.26 -13.05 -11.54
C HIS A 192 3.23 -12.20 -12.33
N SER A 193 3.03 -12.48 -13.62
CA SER A 193 1.91 -11.88 -14.36
C SER A 193 0.60 -12.55 -14.01
N PRO A 194 -0.58 -11.92 -14.17
CA PRO A 194 -1.86 -12.55 -13.83
C PRO A 194 -2.16 -13.87 -14.56
N SER A 195 -1.61 -14.07 -15.76
CA SER A 195 -1.61 -15.35 -16.47
C SER A 195 -0.35 -16.15 -16.13
N TYR A 196 -0.17 -16.48 -14.85
CA TYR A 196 1.02 -17.19 -14.38
C TYR A 196 0.85 -18.72 -14.53
N PRO A 197 1.94 -19.45 -14.82
CA PRO A 197 1.93 -20.91 -14.83
C PRO A 197 1.68 -21.48 -13.41
N ASP A 198 1.16 -22.70 -13.33
CA ASP A 198 0.75 -23.35 -12.06
C ASP A 198 1.88 -23.46 -11.00
N ASP A 199 3.14 -23.34 -11.40
CA ASP A 199 4.31 -23.37 -10.52
C ASP A 199 4.57 -22.04 -9.79
N VAL A 200 3.89 -20.95 -10.19
CA VAL A 200 3.95 -19.64 -9.54
C VAL A 200 2.77 -19.50 -8.58
N ARG A 201 3.03 -19.14 -7.32
CA ARG A 201 1.99 -19.14 -6.27
C ARG A 201 1.03 -17.95 -6.31
N PHE A 202 1.36 -16.88 -7.05
CA PHE A 202 0.56 -15.65 -7.09
C PHE A 202 0.91 -14.80 -8.31
N GLY A 203 -0.06 -13.98 -8.75
CA GLY A 203 0.09 -13.02 -9.85
C GLY A 203 -0.14 -11.59 -9.39
N LEU A 204 0.68 -10.66 -9.88
CA LEU A 204 0.57 -9.22 -9.63
C LEU A 204 -0.29 -8.55 -10.70
N TYR A 205 -1.17 -7.63 -10.29
CA TYR A 205 -2.00 -6.85 -11.20
C TYR A 205 -1.13 -5.87 -12.00
N LYS A 206 -1.22 -5.95 -13.34
CA LYS A 206 -0.64 -4.98 -14.28
C LYS A 206 -1.70 -4.04 -14.84
N ASP A 207 -2.19 -3.14 -14.00
CA ASP A 207 -3.15 -2.14 -14.44
C ASP A 207 -2.44 -0.87 -14.96
N PRO A 208 -2.54 -0.53 -16.26
CA PRO A 208 -1.90 0.66 -16.81
C PRO A 208 -2.44 1.96 -16.20
N LYS A 209 -3.70 1.98 -15.74
CA LYS A 209 -4.32 3.13 -15.09
C LYS A 209 -3.95 3.23 -13.60
N LYS A 210 -3.31 2.18 -13.05
CA LYS A 210 -2.93 2.08 -11.63
C LYS A 210 -4.12 2.42 -10.73
N LEU A 211 -5.26 1.77 -10.97
CA LEU A 211 -6.47 2.03 -10.18
C LEU A 211 -6.22 1.63 -8.72
N PRO A 212 -6.88 2.28 -7.74
CA PRO A 212 -6.71 1.92 -6.33
C PRO A 212 -6.93 0.43 -6.03
N PRO A 213 -7.99 -0.25 -6.54
CA PRO A 213 -8.22 -1.66 -6.22
C PRO A 213 -7.06 -2.58 -6.58
N THR A 214 -6.44 -2.39 -7.74
CA THR A 214 -5.31 -3.21 -8.22
C THR A 214 -4.00 -2.81 -7.55
N THR A 215 -3.81 -1.51 -7.31
CA THR A 215 -2.62 -0.98 -6.63
C THR A 215 -2.53 -1.48 -5.20
N TYR A 216 -3.62 -1.38 -4.44
CA TYR A 216 -3.66 -1.82 -3.04
C TYR A 216 -3.67 -3.36 -2.94
N ALA A 217 -4.27 -4.07 -3.90
CA ALA A 217 -4.20 -5.55 -3.92
C ALA A 217 -2.75 -6.03 -4.06
N ASN A 218 -1.98 -5.44 -4.98
CA ASN A 218 -0.54 -5.71 -5.09
C ASN A 218 0.21 -5.43 -3.78
N PHE A 219 -0.11 -4.33 -3.08
CA PHE A 219 0.50 -4.04 -1.78
C PHE A 219 0.21 -5.16 -0.76
N ILE A 220 -1.06 -5.56 -0.60
CA ILE A 220 -1.44 -6.61 0.36
C ILE A 220 -0.77 -7.94 0.00
N MET A 221 -0.80 -8.35 -1.26
CA MET A 221 -0.11 -9.57 -1.70
C MET A 221 1.38 -9.56 -1.31
N LEU A 222 2.10 -8.47 -1.60
CA LEU A 222 3.53 -8.35 -1.25
C LEU A 222 3.77 -8.28 0.27
N ASN A 223 2.82 -7.71 1.02
CA ASN A 223 2.91 -7.59 2.47
C ASN A 223 2.69 -8.93 3.18
N GLU A 224 1.78 -9.76 2.67
CA GLU A 224 1.48 -11.08 3.22
C GLU A 224 2.51 -12.14 2.83
N LEU A 225 3.16 -11.96 1.68
CA LEU A 225 4.01 -12.99 1.10
C LEU A 225 5.26 -13.22 1.95
N THR A 226 5.49 -14.50 2.27
CA THR A 226 6.70 -14.99 2.91
C THR A 226 7.31 -16.11 2.09
N MET A 227 8.62 -16.29 2.20
CA MET A 227 9.37 -17.38 1.58
C MET A 227 10.42 -17.87 2.55
N ASP A 228 10.39 -19.16 2.87
CA ASP A 228 11.26 -19.79 3.88
C ASP A 228 11.28 -19.00 5.21
N GLY A 229 10.10 -18.49 5.60
CA GLY A 229 9.91 -17.67 6.80
C GLY A 229 10.37 -16.22 6.69
N GLN A 230 10.94 -15.80 5.54
CA GLN A 230 11.35 -14.42 5.31
C GLN A 230 10.26 -13.61 4.60
N PRO A 231 9.88 -12.43 5.11
CA PRO A 231 8.85 -11.61 4.48
C PRO A 231 9.37 -10.89 3.24
N VAL A 232 8.51 -10.77 2.24
CA VAL A 232 8.80 -9.97 1.04
C VAL A 232 8.93 -8.50 1.38
N ILE A 233 8.06 -7.99 2.25
CA ILE A 233 8.20 -6.68 2.89
C ILE A 233 8.62 -6.88 4.35
N ASN A 234 9.92 -6.77 4.63
CA ASN A 234 10.45 -6.85 5.99
C ASN A 234 10.46 -5.47 6.65
N ARG A 235 9.41 -5.15 7.43
CA ARG A 235 9.33 -3.83 8.09
C ARG A 235 10.41 -3.66 9.16
N VAL A 236 10.77 -4.73 9.88
CA VAL A 236 11.73 -4.69 11.00
C VAL A 236 13.16 -4.47 10.51
N GLN A 237 13.53 -5.11 9.40
CA GLN A 237 14.84 -4.95 8.74
C GLN A 237 14.62 -4.67 7.25
N PRO A 238 14.28 -3.41 6.88
CA PRO A 238 13.95 -3.02 5.51
C PRO A 238 14.93 -3.50 4.46
N GLU A 239 16.23 -3.40 4.73
CA GLU A 239 17.33 -3.83 3.86
C GLU A 239 17.35 -5.35 3.58
N ASN A 240 16.72 -6.14 4.45
CA ASN A 240 16.59 -7.60 4.35
C ASN A 240 15.23 -8.04 3.78
N SER A 241 14.46 -7.11 3.21
CA SER A 241 13.21 -7.43 2.50
C SER A 241 13.50 -8.22 1.23
N LEU A 242 12.82 -9.36 1.01
CA LEU A 242 13.00 -10.12 -0.23
C LEU A 242 12.61 -9.31 -1.47
N LEU A 243 11.67 -8.38 -1.34
CA LEU A 243 11.32 -7.43 -2.41
C LEU A 243 12.56 -6.73 -2.96
N LEU A 244 13.49 -6.32 -2.10
CA LEU A 244 14.72 -5.66 -2.48
C LEU A 244 15.77 -6.63 -3.02
N THR A 245 15.97 -7.77 -2.36
CA THR A 245 17.02 -8.72 -2.74
C THR A 245 16.73 -9.42 -4.05
N PHE A 246 15.46 -9.70 -4.37
CA PHE A 246 15.06 -10.29 -5.65
C PHE A 246 15.30 -9.37 -6.86
N MET A 247 15.48 -8.07 -6.62
CA MET A 247 15.74 -7.07 -7.65
C MET A 247 17.24 -6.73 -7.80
N LEU A 248 18.11 -7.34 -7.00
CA LEU A 248 19.57 -7.18 -7.07
C LEU A 248 20.24 -8.27 -7.93
N PRO A 249 21.49 -8.04 -8.39
CA PRO A 249 22.30 -9.09 -8.99
C PRO A 249 22.62 -10.18 -7.97
N GLU A 250 22.64 -11.44 -8.37
CA GLU A 250 22.88 -12.57 -7.45
C GLU A 250 24.16 -12.47 -6.62
N LYS A 251 25.22 -11.83 -7.15
CA LYS A 251 26.48 -11.61 -6.44
C LYS A 251 26.37 -10.70 -5.21
N GLU A 252 25.32 -9.87 -5.14
CA GLU A 252 25.03 -8.95 -4.03
C GLU A 252 24.12 -9.58 -2.96
N VAL A 253 23.70 -10.83 -3.18
CA VAL A 253 22.63 -11.49 -2.42
C VAL A 253 23.09 -12.85 -1.90
N LYS A 254 22.85 -13.08 -0.61
CA LYS A 254 23.10 -14.38 0.02
C LYS A 254 22.28 -15.46 -0.69
N PRO A 255 22.80 -16.68 -0.90
CA PRO A 255 22.06 -17.74 -1.59
C PRO A 255 20.63 -17.98 -1.05
N THR A 256 20.45 -17.87 0.27
CA THR A 256 19.14 -18.05 0.95
C THR A 256 18.13 -16.91 0.71
N MET A 257 18.53 -15.81 0.07
CA MET A 257 17.69 -14.65 -0.21
C MET A 257 17.58 -14.35 -1.71
N ARG A 258 18.09 -15.27 -2.55
CA ARG A 258 17.95 -15.17 -4.00
C ARG A 258 16.54 -15.55 -4.40
N HIS A 259 16.05 -14.98 -5.48
CA HIS A 259 14.74 -15.34 -6.00
C HIS A 259 14.73 -16.82 -6.38
N PRO A 260 13.70 -17.59 -6.01
CA PRO A 260 13.64 -19.01 -6.31
C PRO A 260 13.35 -19.25 -7.79
N GLY A 261 13.51 -20.50 -8.22
CA GLY A 261 13.26 -20.91 -9.60
C GLY A 261 14.51 -20.90 -10.46
N LYS A 262 14.37 -21.38 -11.70
CA LYS A 262 15.48 -21.57 -12.64
C LYS A 262 15.59 -20.41 -13.64
N VAL A 263 14.64 -19.48 -13.63
CA VAL A 263 14.59 -18.35 -14.56
C VAL A 263 15.59 -17.29 -14.10
N ALA A 264 16.55 -16.97 -14.96
CA ALA A 264 17.49 -15.88 -14.71
C ALA A 264 16.73 -14.54 -14.65
N ILE A 265 16.80 -13.87 -13.50
CA ILE A 265 16.15 -12.57 -13.31
C ILE A 265 17.08 -11.46 -13.74
N ARG A 266 16.57 -10.56 -14.57
CA ARG A 266 17.27 -9.32 -14.91
C ARG A 266 17.25 -8.39 -13.69
N PRO A 267 18.40 -8.02 -13.11
CA PRO A 267 18.42 -7.10 -11.97
C PRO A 267 17.81 -5.74 -12.33
N VAL A 268 16.98 -5.21 -11.42
CA VAL A 268 16.42 -3.85 -11.52
C VAL A 268 17.41 -2.84 -10.95
N PHE A 269 18.13 -3.23 -9.89
CA PHE A 269 19.16 -2.43 -9.26
C PHE A 269 20.54 -2.98 -9.59
N GLN A 270 21.54 -2.09 -9.69
CA GLN A 270 22.93 -2.48 -9.92
C GLN A 270 23.64 -2.90 -8.63
N SER A 271 23.24 -2.31 -7.50
CA SER A 271 23.79 -2.58 -6.17
C SER A 271 22.84 -2.05 -5.09
N ARG A 272 23.13 -2.36 -3.83
CA ARG A 272 22.43 -1.81 -2.65
C ARG A 272 22.57 -0.30 -2.50
N GLY A 273 23.59 0.30 -3.13
CA GLY A 273 23.82 1.75 -3.13
C GLY A 273 22.97 2.51 -4.16
N ALA A 274 22.25 1.82 -5.04
CA ALA A 274 21.44 2.47 -6.08
C ALA A 274 20.37 3.38 -5.44
N PRO A 275 20.16 4.62 -5.93
CA PRO A 275 19.18 5.53 -5.35
C PRO A 275 17.76 4.95 -5.28
N ALA A 276 17.35 4.17 -6.28
CA ALA A 276 16.05 3.51 -6.31
C ALA A 276 15.93 2.40 -5.24
N PHE A 277 17.01 1.65 -4.98
CA PHE A 277 17.05 0.66 -3.89
C PHE A 277 16.82 1.36 -2.54
N LYS A 278 17.62 2.40 -2.26
CA LYS A 278 17.54 3.18 -1.01
C LYS A 278 16.19 3.85 -0.81
N ARG A 279 15.54 4.25 -1.91
CA ARG A 279 14.19 4.80 -1.88
C ARG A 279 13.15 3.78 -1.43
N ILE A 280 13.17 2.57 -1.99
CA ILE A 280 12.23 1.51 -1.59
C ILE A 280 12.54 1.03 -0.17
N GLU A 281 13.81 0.89 0.21
CA GLU A 281 14.23 0.58 1.58
C GLU A 281 13.67 1.60 2.57
N LYS A 282 13.81 2.90 2.31
CA LYS A 282 13.23 3.98 3.13
C LYS A 282 11.70 3.92 3.17
N TRP A 283 11.06 3.59 2.05
CA TRP A 283 9.61 3.42 2.00
C TRP A 283 9.16 2.26 2.91
N ILE A 284 9.81 1.10 2.85
CA ILE A 284 9.51 -0.05 3.73
C ILE A 284 9.68 0.35 5.20
N ALA A 285 10.77 1.06 5.53
CA ALA A 285 11.02 1.56 6.88
C ALA A 285 9.93 2.54 7.39
N SER A 286 9.24 3.22 6.47
CA SER A 286 8.20 4.19 6.81
C SER A 286 6.82 3.60 7.05
N LEU A 287 6.61 2.32 6.71
CA LEU A 287 5.35 1.61 6.93
C LEU A 287 5.11 1.39 8.44
N ARG A 288 3.84 1.20 8.82
CA ARG A 288 3.48 0.92 10.23
C ARG A 288 4.18 -0.31 10.79
N GLN A 289 4.62 -0.25 12.06
CA GLN A 289 5.24 -1.37 12.75
C GLN A 289 4.57 -1.64 14.11
N PRO A 290 4.16 -2.89 14.41
CA PRO A 290 4.11 -4.04 13.51
C PRO A 290 3.13 -3.82 12.34
N ALA A 291 3.18 -4.68 11.32
CA ALA A 291 2.19 -4.66 10.25
C ALA A 291 0.79 -4.85 10.87
N PRO A 292 -0.19 -3.98 10.57
CA PRO A 292 -1.54 -4.12 11.09
C PRO A 292 -2.26 -5.25 10.36
N ASP A 293 -3.26 -5.84 11.02
CA ASP A 293 -4.23 -6.67 10.34
C ASP A 293 -5.20 -5.77 9.56
N TYR A 294 -5.15 -5.84 8.23
CA TYR A 294 -6.03 -5.07 7.36
C TYR A 294 -7.41 -5.71 7.18
N GLY A 295 -7.64 -6.91 7.74
CA GLY A 295 -8.88 -7.66 7.56
C GLY A 295 -9.08 -8.17 6.13
N VAL A 296 -8.00 -8.28 5.34
CA VAL A 296 -8.02 -8.72 3.95
C VAL A 296 -6.84 -9.63 3.68
N SER A 297 -7.09 -10.76 3.01
CA SER A 297 -6.06 -11.68 2.58
C SER A 297 -6.25 -12.18 1.15
N PHE A 298 -5.13 -12.36 0.45
CA PHE A 298 -5.07 -12.93 -0.91
C PHE A 298 -4.40 -14.29 -0.97
N LEU A 299 -3.53 -14.63 0.00
CA LEU A 299 -2.69 -15.84 -0.04
C LEU A 299 -3.24 -17.03 0.77
N GLY A 300 -4.55 -17.05 1.04
CA GLY A 300 -5.22 -18.25 1.56
C GLY A 300 -5.43 -18.30 3.07
N SER A 301 -5.73 -17.17 3.70
CA SER A 301 -6.68 -17.20 4.82
C SER A 301 -8.07 -17.07 4.22
N THR A 302 -8.93 -18.08 4.37
CA THR A 302 -10.37 -17.93 4.11
C THR A 302 -10.80 -16.60 4.73
N PRO A 303 -11.45 -15.68 4.00
CA PRO A 303 -11.90 -14.45 4.62
C PRO A 303 -12.79 -14.84 5.81
N THR A 304 -12.33 -14.58 7.03
CA THR A 304 -13.21 -14.60 8.20
C THR A 304 -14.17 -13.44 7.95
N SER A 305 -15.26 -13.73 7.24
CA SER A 305 -16.42 -12.86 7.21
C SER A 305 -16.76 -12.61 8.67
N ARG A 306 -16.48 -11.39 9.14
CA ARG A 306 -17.00 -10.90 10.41
C ARG A 306 -18.50 -11.23 10.39
N PRO A 307 -19.04 -11.97 11.38
CA PRO A 307 -20.47 -12.24 11.42
C PRO A 307 -21.18 -10.90 11.28
N ALA A 308 -22.09 -10.79 10.32
CA ALA A 308 -22.98 -9.64 10.24
C ALA A 308 -23.67 -9.57 11.60
N GLU A 309 -23.44 -8.48 12.33
CA GLU A 309 -24.05 -8.24 13.61
C GLU A 309 -25.56 -8.21 13.37
N GLU A 310 -26.22 -9.28 13.79
CA GLU A 310 -27.65 -9.49 13.62
C GLU A 310 -28.36 -8.36 14.39
N PRO A 311 -29.26 -7.59 13.76
CA PRO A 311 -29.92 -6.49 14.46
C PRO A 311 -30.71 -7.08 15.63
N ALA A 312 -30.39 -6.61 16.84
CA ALA A 312 -31.11 -6.96 18.05
C ALA A 312 -32.60 -6.68 17.83
N SER A 313 -33.40 -7.75 17.84
CA SER A 313 -34.85 -7.67 17.87
C SER A 313 -35.30 -7.10 19.21
N GLU A 314 -36.12 -6.04 19.17
CA GLU A 314 -36.86 -5.46 20.30
C GLU A 314 -37.78 -6.48 21.00
#